data_AF-A0A2E9CN16-F1
#
_entry.id   AF-A0A2E9CN16-F1
#
_cell.length_a   1.000
_cell.length_b   1.000
_cell.length_c   1.000
_cell.angle_alpha   90.00
_cell.angle_beta   90.00
_cell.angle_gamma   90.00
#
_symmetry.space_group_name_H-M   'P 1'
#
loop_
_entity.id
_entity.type
_entity.pdbx_description
1 polymer ?
#
loop_
_entity_poly.entity_id
_entity_poly.type
_entity_poly.pdbx_seq_one_letter_code
_entity_poly.pdbx_strand_id
1 'polypeptide(L)' 'MFNPFQRTCADAYCEGDFAHVEDIEQVRAVSDTLFTFLMIELGTPEDCDTREEALRRMAMAIGNIQDVAAAIEKIQTA' A
#
# COMPACT_ATOMS: atom_id res chain seq x y z
N MET A 1 14.03 -7.37 5.23
CA MET A 1 13.30 -8.51 4.65
C MET A 1 11.82 -8.29 4.89
N PHE A 2 11.00 -8.47 3.86
CA PHE A 2 9.56 -8.30 3.97
C PHE A 2 8.89 -9.36 4.84
N ASN A 3 7.78 -8.98 5.48
CA ASN A 3 6.86 -9.93 6.09
C ASN A 3 5.95 -10.56 4.99
N PRO A 4 5.13 -11.56 5.32
CA PRO A 4 4.25 -12.20 4.34
C PRO A 4 3.26 -11.24 3.64
N PHE A 5 2.79 -10.20 4.34
CA PHE A 5 1.82 -9.24 3.79
C PHE A 5 2.47 -8.28 2.79
N GLN A 6 3.67 -7.79 3.11
CA GLN A 6 4.49 -7.02 2.17
C GLN A 6 4.83 -7.83 0.90
N ARG A 7 5.19 -9.12 1.03
CA ARG A 7 5.38 -9.99 -0.14
C ARG A 7 4.10 -10.13 -0.97
N THR A 8 2.98 -10.40 -0.31
CA THR A 8 1.67 -10.53 -0.98
C THR A 8 1.29 -9.22 -1.71
N CYS A 9 1.61 -8.06 -1.14
CA CYS A 9 1.40 -6.77 -1.77
C CYS A 9 2.26 -6.61 -3.04
N ALA A 10 3.56 -6.93 -2.97
CA ALA A 10 4.45 -6.89 -4.14
C ALA A 10 4.03 -7.84 -5.26
N ASP A 11 3.54 -9.04 -4.90
CA ASP A 11 3.05 -10.04 -5.85
C ASP A 11 1.72 -9.66 -6.53
N ALA A 12 0.89 -8.85 -5.86
CA ALA A 12 -0.45 -8.51 -6.34
C ALA A 12 -0.55 -7.12 -6.99
N TYR A 13 0.22 -6.14 -6.50
CA TYR A 13 0.15 -4.77 -6.97
C TYR A 13 0.64 -4.65 -8.42
N CYS A 14 -0.11 -3.92 -9.26
CA CYS A 14 0.17 -3.78 -10.69
C CYS A 14 0.46 -5.13 -11.38
N GLU A 15 -0.38 -6.14 -11.13
CA GLU A 15 -0.24 -7.47 -11.73
C GLU A 15 1.11 -8.17 -11.42
N GLY A 16 1.77 -7.76 -10.33
CA GLY A 16 3.04 -8.34 -9.88
C GLY A 16 4.29 -7.67 -10.47
N ASP A 17 4.15 -6.48 -11.08
CA ASP A 17 5.28 -5.71 -11.63
C ASP A 17 6.42 -5.51 -10.61
N PHE A 18 6.10 -5.50 -9.31
CA PHE A 18 7.04 -5.27 -8.22
C PHE A 18 7.40 -6.53 -7.43
N ALA A 19 7.01 -7.74 -7.87
CA ALA A 19 7.30 -9.00 -7.18
C ALA A 19 8.81 -9.28 -6.99
N HIS A 20 9.66 -8.60 -7.75
CA HIS A 20 11.12 -8.71 -7.71
C HIS A 20 11.79 -7.87 -6.60
N VAL A 21 11.06 -6.98 -5.93
CA VAL A 21 11.64 -6.12 -4.87
C VAL A 21 11.77 -6.90 -3.55
N GLU A 22 12.90 -6.73 -2.86
CA GLU A 22 13.22 -7.55 -1.68
C GLU A 22 13.24 -6.77 -0.35
N ASP A 23 13.35 -5.44 -0.42
CA ASP A 23 13.47 -4.56 0.74
C ASP A 23 12.89 -3.15 0.50
N ILE A 24 12.79 -2.38 1.59
CA ILE A 24 12.17 -1.05 1.57
C ILE A 24 13.01 0.00 0.82
N GLU A 25 14.31 -0.20 0.68
CA GLU A 25 15.17 0.71 -0.08
C GLU A 25 14.88 0.58 -1.58
N GLN A 26 14.71 -0.66 -2.07
CA GLN A 26 14.30 -0.95 -3.45
C GLN A 26 12.88 -0.43 -3.73
N VAL A 27 11.94 -0.60 -2.79
CA VAL A 27 10.59 -0.02 -2.89
C VAL A 27 10.64 1.49 -3.07
N ARG A 28 11.51 2.19 -2.33
CA ARG A 28 11.68 3.64 -2.47
C ARG A 28 12.34 4.02 -3.80
N ALA A 29 13.22 3.17 -4.33
CA ALA A 29 13.92 3.41 -5.59
C ALA A 29 12.99 3.34 -6.81
N VAL A 30 11.93 2.51 -6.79
CA VAL A 30 10.99 2.42 -7.91
C VAL A 30 10.07 3.64 -8.08
N SER A 31 10.10 4.58 -7.12
CA SER A 31 9.41 5.88 -7.19
C SER A 31 7.89 5.83 -7.39
N ASP A 32 7.26 4.66 -7.21
CA ASP A 32 5.80 4.55 -7.09
C ASP A 32 5.40 4.83 -5.63
N THR A 33 4.75 5.96 -5.43
CA THR A 33 4.40 6.45 -4.09
C THR A 33 3.24 5.67 -3.46
N LEU A 34 2.31 5.14 -4.26
CA LEU A 34 1.20 4.35 -3.75
C LEU A 34 1.70 2.96 -3.34
N PHE A 35 2.52 2.33 -4.17
CA PHE A 35 3.19 1.08 -3.81
C PHE A 35 4.03 1.24 -2.54
N THR A 36 4.84 2.31 -2.48
CA THR A 36 5.67 2.61 -1.30
C THR A 36 4.82 2.75 -0.04
N PHE A 37 3.69 3.46 -0.12
CA PHE A 37 2.76 3.61 0.99
C PHE A 37 2.21 2.25 1.47
N LEU A 38 1.73 1.41 0.55
CA LEU A 38 1.19 0.09 0.90
C LEU A 38 2.25 -0.81 1.56
N MET A 39 3.49 -0.78 1.06
CA MET A 39 4.60 -1.55 1.63
C MET A 39 4.99 -1.07 3.02
N ILE A 40 4.85 0.23 3.32
CA ILE A 40 5.07 0.78 4.67
C ILE A 40 3.94 0.33 5.61
N GLU A 41 2.67 0.54 5.23
CA GLU A 41 1.50 0.18 6.04
C GLU A 41 1.46 -1.29 6.45
N LEU A 42 1.91 -2.18 5.55
CA LEU A 42 1.94 -3.62 5.79
C LEU A 42 3.19 -4.08 6.54
N GLY A 43 4.11 -3.18 6.90
CA GLY A 43 5.37 -3.52 7.54
C GLY A 43 5.23 -3.82 9.03
N THR A 44 6.10 -4.70 9.54
CA THR A 44 6.25 -4.94 10.99
C THR A 44 6.56 -3.67 11.81
N PRO A 45 7.30 -2.65 11.31
CA PRO A 45 7.45 -1.39 12.04
C PRO A 45 6.14 -0.64 12.33
N GLU A 46 5.07 -0.97 11.60
CA GLU A 46 3.72 -0.46 11.79
C GLU A 46 2.87 -1.43 12.64
N ASP A 47 3.47 -2.33 13.42
CA ASP A 47 2.80 -3.36 14.20
C ASP A 47 1.85 -4.26 13.36
N CYS A 48 2.09 -4.34 12.04
CA CYS A 48 1.27 -5.10 11.09
C CYS A 48 1.74 -6.56 10.99
N ASP A 49 1.61 -7.30 12.09
CA ASP A 49 2.10 -8.69 12.18
C ASP A 49 1.00 -9.76 12.08
N THR A 50 -0.26 -9.35 11.99
CA THR A 50 -1.40 -10.27 11.85
C THR A 50 -2.21 -9.99 10.60
N ARG A 51 -2.89 -11.03 10.10
CA ARG A 51 -3.79 -10.90 8.95
C ARG A 51 -4.94 -9.92 9.24
N GLU A 52 -5.46 -9.95 10.47
CA GLU A 52 -6.53 -9.04 10.89
C GLU A 52 -6.08 -7.59 10.84
N GLU A 53 -4.90 -7.29 11.38
CA GLU A 53 -4.34 -5.93 11.36
C GLU A 53 -4.00 -5.48 9.94
N ALA A 54 -3.42 -6.35 9.11
CA ALA A 54 -3.16 -6.06 7.70
C ALA A 54 -4.46 -5.68 6.96
N LEU A 55 -5.53 -6.46 7.13
CA LEU A 55 -6.83 -6.18 6.52
C LEU A 55 -7.46 -4.89 7.09
N ARG A 56 -7.32 -4.64 8.40
CA ARG A 56 -7.81 -3.41 9.04
C ARG A 56 -7.13 -2.16 8.46
N ARG A 57 -5.80 -2.20 8.31
CA ARG A 57 -5.01 -1.11 7.69
C ARG A 57 -5.39 -0.90 6.22
N MET A 58 -5.55 -1.98 5.45
CA MET A 58 -6.02 -1.88 4.07
C MET A 58 -7.42 -1.29 3.97
N ALA A 59 -8.36 -1.70 4.82
CA ALA A 59 -9.71 -1.14 4.85
C ALA A 59 -9.70 0.37 5.17
N MET A 60 -8.85 0.79 6.12
CA MET A 60 -8.67 2.20 6.46
C MET A 60 -8.07 3.00 5.28
N ALA A 61 -7.03 2.47 4.63
CA ALA A 61 -6.42 3.10 3.46
C ALA A 61 -7.43 3.25 2.30
N ILE A 62 -8.20 2.20 2.01
CA ILE A 62 -9.26 2.21 0.99
C ILE A 62 -10.31 3.28 1.33
N GLY A 63 -10.78 3.33 2.58
CA GLY A 63 -11.75 4.34 3.02
C GLY A 63 -11.23 5.76 2.83
N ASN A 64 -10.00 6.04 3.26
CA ASN A 64 -9.37 7.35 3.09
C ASN A 64 -9.23 7.74 1.59
N ILE A 65 -8.84 6.80 0.72
CA ILE A 65 -8.74 7.04 -0.73
C ILE A 65 -10.11 7.33 -1.34
N GLN A 66 -11.14 6.56 -0.94
CA GLN A 66 -12.52 6.76 -1.41
C GLN A 66 -13.09 8.11 -0.96
N ASP A 67 -12.84 8.53 0.27
CA ASP A 67 -13.27 9.83 0.79
C ASP A 67 -12.63 10.99 0.01
N VAL A 68 -11.33 10.88 -0.29
CA VAL A 68 -10.63 11.87 -1.13
C VAL A 68 -11.19 11.89 -2.55
N ALA A 69 -11.41 10.72 -3.16
CA ALA A 69 -12.00 10.63 -4.50
C ALA A 69 -13.39 11.29 -4.55
N ALA A 70 -14.26 10.98 -3.58
CA ALA A 70 -15.59 11.57 -3.47
C ALA A 70 -15.57 13.09 -3.22
N ALA A 71 -14.53 13.61 -2.56
CA ALA A 71 -14.32 15.04 -2.41
C ALA A 71 -13.90 15.69 -3.73
N ILE A 72 -13.01 15.04 -4.50
CA ILE A 72 -12.55 15.51 -5.81
C ILE A 72 -13.71 15.54 -6.83
N GLU A 73 -14.59 14.54 -6.86
CA GLU A 73 -15.75 14.48 -7.77
C GLU A 73 -16.71 15.68 -7.60
N LYS A 74 -16.72 16.30 -6.42
CA LYS A 74 -17.55 17.48 -6.13
C LYS A 74 -16.93 18.78 -6.62
N ILE A 75 -15.66 18.77 -7.04
CA ILE A 75 -14.98 19.95 -7.56
C ILE A 75 -15.56 20.25 -8.95
N GLN A 76 -16.23 21.39 -9.06
CA GLN A 76 -16.57 21.96 -10.37
C GLN A 76 -15.31 22.63 -10.91
N THR A 77 -14.71 22.03 -11.93
CA THR A 77 -13.65 22.69 -12.71
C THR A 77 -14.31 23.70 -13.65
N ALA A 78 -13.80 24.93 -13.65
CA ALA A 78 -14.27 26.02 -14.53
C ALA A 78 -13.97 25.74 -16.01
#